data_AF-A0A833TG80-F1
#
_entry.id   AF-A0A833TG80-F1
#
_cell.length_a   1.000
_cell.length_b   1.000
_cell.length_c   1.000
_cell.angle_alpha   90.00
_cell.angle_beta   90.00
_cell.angle_gamma   90.00
#
_symmetry.space_group_name_H-M   'P 1'
#
loop_
_entity.id
_entity.type
_entity.pdbx_description
1 polymer ?
#
loop_
_entity_poly.entity_id
_entity_poly.type
_entity_poly.pdbx_seq_one_letter_code
_entity_poly.pdbx_strand_id
1 'polypeptide(L)'
;MINEYQKGSLSTRLGIPMMYGIDAVHGHNNVFNATIFPHNIGLGATRDSELVRRIGAATAVEVRATGIPYVFAPCIAVCRDPRWGRCYESYSEDHKIVQEMTEIVPGLQGDIPADSLKGVPFVGGKKKVAACVKHFVGDGGTTKGINENNAVIDRHGLLSIHMPAYSDSIIKGVSTVMVSYSSWNGEKMHANRDLVTGFLKDTLRFKVNVPLLFTCLLLFSLLLNNNNQIRWTLKS
;
A
#
# COMPACT_ATOMS: atom_id res chain seq x y z
N MET A 1 1.01 13.05 -20.16
CA MET A 1 0.49 11.66 -20.09
C MET A 1 -0.77 11.56 -19.23
N ILE A 2 -0.69 11.74 -17.90
CA ILE A 2 -1.85 11.54 -16.98
C ILE A 2 -3.11 12.30 -17.41
N ASN A 3 -2.98 13.57 -17.80
CA ASN A 3 -4.11 14.39 -18.25
C ASN A 3 -4.83 13.82 -19.49
N GLU A 4 -4.10 13.14 -20.39
CA GLU A 4 -4.71 12.55 -21.59
C GLU A 4 -5.51 11.30 -21.23
N TYR A 5 -4.99 10.44 -20.35
CA TYR A 5 -5.77 9.32 -19.81
C TYR A 5 -6.99 9.82 -19.03
N GLN A 6 -6.84 10.90 -18.26
CA GLN A 6 -7.94 11.51 -17.54
C GLN A 6 -9.04 12.01 -18.48
N LYS A 7 -8.68 12.75 -19.54
CA LYS A 7 -9.64 13.19 -20.58
C LYS A 7 -10.40 12.00 -21.19
N GLY A 8 -9.70 10.90 -21.45
CA GLY A 8 -10.32 9.65 -21.93
C GLY A 8 -11.32 9.05 -20.94
N SER A 9 -11.01 9.00 -19.64
CA SER A 9 -11.95 8.52 -18.62
C SER A 9 -13.21 9.41 -18.51
N LEU A 10 -13.00 10.73 -18.61
CA LEU A 10 -14.06 11.73 -18.46
C LEU A 10 -14.98 11.84 -19.68
N SER A 11 -14.60 11.31 -20.84
CA SER A 11 -15.45 11.29 -22.04
C SER A 11 -16.49 10.15 -22.03
N THR A 12 -16.45 9.26 -21.05
CA THR A 12 -17.47 8.20 -20.88
C THR A 12 -18.81 8.79 -20.45
N ARG A 13 -19.91 8.05 -20.65
CA ARG A 13 -21.29 8.48 -20.31
C ARG A 13 -21.45 9.07 -18.91
N LEU A 14 -20.75 8.52 -17.93
CA LEU A 14 -20.84 8.95 -16.52
C LEU A 14 -19.71 9.91 -16.11
N GLY A 15 -18.69 10.12 -16.96
CA GLY A 15 -17.57 11.00 -16.66
C GLY A 15 -16.84 10.65 -15.36
N ILE A 16 -16.75 9.37 -14.98
CA ILE A 16 -16.10 8.96 -13.74
C ILE A 16 -14.57 9.11 -13.91
N PRO A 17 -13.89 9.90 -13.07
CA PRO A 17 -12.45 10.09 -13.17
C PRO A 17 -11.69 8.81 -12.83
N MET A 18 -10.62 8.52 -13.58
CA MET A 18 -9.70 7.45 -13.19
C MET A 18 -8.79 7.87 -12.04
N MET A 19 -8.26 6.89 -11.31
CA MET A 19 -7.17 7.09 -10.36
C MET A 19 -5.93 6.36 -10.88
N TYR A 20 -4.85 7.12 -11.08
CA TYR A 20 -3.56 6.56 -11.48
C TYR A 20 -2.72 6.26 -10.23
N GLY A 21 -2.25 5.02 -10.09
CA GLY A 21 -1.39 4.58 -8.98
C GLY A 21 0.06 4.39 -9.43
N ILE A 22 1.01 4.63 -8.52
CA ILE A 22 2.44 4.37 -8.76
C ILE A 22 3.17 3.92 -7.48
N ASP A 23 4.21 3.11 -7.61
CA ASP A 23 5.16 2.82 -6.53
C ASP A 23 6.09 4.03 -6.32
N ALA A 24 5.67 4.91 -5.41
CA ALA A 24 6.49 5.99 -4.84
C ALA A 24 6.87 5.61 -3.39
N VAL A 25 7.77 4.63 -3.26
CA VAL A 25 8.02 3.92 -1.98
C VAL A 25 9.17 4.50 -1.17
N HIS A 26 9.96 5.39 -1.75
CA HIS A 26 11.06 6.10 -1.09
C HIS A 26 11.32 7.44 -1.81
N GLY A 27 10.24 8.21 -1.99
CA GLY A 27 10.17 9.33 -2.93
C GLY A 27 9.46 8.95 -4.21
N HIS A 28 9.38 9.86 -5.19
CA HIS A 28 8.77 9.57 -6.49
C HIS A 28 9.74 8.83 -7.43
N ASN A 29 10.18 7.65 -6.98
CA ASN A 29 11.38 6.96 -7.44
C ASN A 29 11.43 6.56 -8.92
N ASN A 30 10.29 6.54 -9.62
CA ASN A 30 10.24 6.23 -11.05
C ASN A 30 10.48 7.46 -11.94
N VAL A 31 10.50 8.66 -11.37
CA VAL A 31 10.59 9.92 -12.11
C VAL A 31 12.00 10.47 -12.06
N PHE A 32 12.53 10.79 -13.24
CA PHE A 32 13.84 11.41 -13.37
C PHE A 32 13.93 12.69 -12.53
N ASN A 33 15.01 12.82 -11.77
CA ASN A 33 15.32 13.97 -10.91
C ASN A 33 14.34 14.20 -9.73
N ALA A 34 13.51 13.20 -9.39
CA ALA A 34 12.78 13.21 -8.13
C ALA A 34 13.72 12.96 -6.94
N THR A 35 13.34 13.44 -5.76
CA THR A 35 14.10 13.17 -4.53
C THR A 35 13.99 11.70 -4.19
N ILE A 36 15.14 11.05 -3.96
CA ILE A 36 15.21 9.66 -3.51
C ILE A 36 15.59 9.63 -2.03
N PHE A 37 14.65 9.19 -1.19
CA PHE A 37 14.86 9.02 0.23
C PHE A 37 15.49 7.66 0.55
N PRO A 38 16.08 7.48 1.75
CA PRO A 38 16.47 6.16 2.23
C PRO A 38 15.29 5.19 2.20
N HIS A 39 15.54 3.93 1.86
CA HIS A 39 14.53 2.89 1.99
C HIS A 39 14.13 2.64 3.46
N ASN A 40 12.99 1.98 3.63
CA ASN A 40 12.30 1.85 4.91
C ASN A 40 13.16 1.28 6.04
N ILE A 41 14.03 0.30 5.78
CA ILE A 41 14.94 -0.23 6.82
C ILE A 41 15.85 0.85 7.42
N GLY A 42 16.34 1.77 6.59
CA GLY A 42 17.14 2.91 7.03
C GLY A 42 16.30 3.95 7.78
N LEU A 43 15.06 4.18 7.33
CA LEU A 43 14.12 5.06 8.04
C LEU A 43 13.73 4.48 9.40
N GLY A 44 13.52 3.17 9.50
CA GLY A 44 13.27 2.49 10.76
C GLY A 44 14.42 2.69 11.73
N ALA A 45 15.68 2.61 11.27
CA ALA A 45 16.88 2.86 12.07
C ALA A 45 16.92 4.25 12.73
N THR A 46 16.21 5.24 12.17
CA THR A 46 16.15 6.60 12.75
C THR A 46 15.32 6.67 14.04
N ARG A 47 14.34 5.77 14.22
CA ARG A 47 13.33 5.83 15.30
C ARG A 47 12.60 7.20 15.37
N ASP A 48 12.52 7.90 14.24
CA ASP A 48 11.88 9.22 14.13
C ASP A 48 10.65 9.14 13.21
N SER A 49 9.48 8.91 13.81
CA SER A 49 8.21 8.83 13.08
C SER A 49 7.82 10.17 12.46
N GLU A 50 8.21 11.30 13.07
CA GLU A 50 7.96 12.65 12.54
C GLU A 50 8.81 12.93 11.29
N LEU A 51 10.04 12.44 11.24
CA LEU A 51 10.84 12.46 10.02
C LEU A 51 10.14 11.70 8.89
N VAL A 52 9.67 10.49 9.17
CA VAL A 52 8.96 9.66 8.19
C VAL A 52 7.64 10.31 7.72
N ARG A 53 6.93 11.00 8.61
CA ARG A 53 5.78 11.84 8.29
C ARG A 53 6.13 12.96 7.32
N ARG A 54 7.21 13.70 7.58
CA ARG A 54 7.70 14.77 6.68
C ARG A 54 8.12 14.22 5.32
N ILE A 55 8.75 13.04 5.28
CA ILE A 55 9.08 12.34 4.03
C ILE A 55 7.81 12.00 3.23
N GLY A 56 6.77 11.49 3.89
CA GLY A 56 5.47 11.25 3.25
C GLY A 56 4.87 12.53 2.66
N ALA A 57 4.95 13.66 3.40
CA ALA A 57 4.46 14.95 2.91
C ALA A 57 5.24 15.46 1.69
N ALA A 58 6.57 15.36 1.69
CA ALA A 58 7.41 15.73 0.55
C ALA A 58 7.12 14.84 -0.67
N THR A 59 7.03 13.52 -0.45
CA THR A 59 6.70 12.54 -1.49
C THR A 59 5.35 12.84 -2.13
N ALA A 60 4.33 13.16 -1.35
CA ALA A 60 3.01 13.50 -1.88
C ALA A 60 3.03 14.71 -2.82
N VAL A 61 3.82 15.74 -2.49
CA VAL A 61 3.97 16.93 -3.34
C VAL A 61 4.67 16.59 -4.66
N GLU A 62 5.75 15.82 -4.62
CA GLU A 62 6.47 15.40 -5.83
C GLU A 62 5.62 14.49 -6.72
N VAL A 63 4.88 13.55 -6.14
CA VAL A 63 3.96 12.69 -6.90
C VAL A 63 2.83 13.50 -7.54
N ARG A 64 2.29 14.49 -6.82
CA ARG A 64 1.29 15.41 -7.38
C ARG A 64 1.86 16.32 -8.46
N ALA A 65 3.15 16.64 -8.44
CA ALA A 65 3.80 17.42 -9.50
C ALA A 65 3.73 16.70 -10.86
N THR A 66 3.61 15.37 -10.89
CA THR A 66 3.39 14.59 -12.12
C THR A 66 1.92 14.25 -12.39
N GLY A 67 0.99 14.84 -11.62
CA GLY A 67 -0.46 14.65 -11.76
C GLY A 67 -1.00 13.34 -11.15
N ILE A 68 -0.18 12.54 -10.47
CA ILE A 68 -0.58 11.22 -9.95
C ILE A 68 -1.28 11.38 -8.58
N PRO A 69 -2.49 10.83 -8.39
CA PRO A 69 -3.24 11.00 -7.13
C PRO A 69 -3.03 9.90 -6.09
N TYR A 70 -2.35 8.80 -6.42
CA TYR A 70 -2.36 7.58 -5.61
C TYR A 70 -0.98 6.91 -5.60
N VAL A 71 -0.52 6.50 -4.42
CA VAL A 71 0.77 5.81 -4.23
C VAL A 71 0.60 4.45 -3.59
N PHE A 72 1.41 3.49 -4.02
CA PHE A 72 1.49 2.15 -3.43
C PHE A 72 2.48 2.12 -2.24
N ALA A 73 2.23 2.96 -1.23
CA ALA A 73 3.06 3.08 -0.03
C ALA A 73 2.21 3.47 1.20
N PRO A 74 2.59 3.06 2.42
CA PRO A 74 3.82 2.33 2.77
C PRO A 74 3.76 0.80 2.68
N CYS A 75 4.93 0.17 2.50
CA CYS A 75 5.12 -1.24 2.87
C CYS A 75 5.29 -1.33 4.40
N ILE A 76 4.35 -1.99 5.07
CA ILE A 76 4.32 -2.18 6.54
C ILE A 76 4.57 -3.64 6.91
N ALA A 77 5.28 -4.36 6.04
CA ALA A 77 5.78 -5.68 6.34
C ALA A 77 6.66 -5.63 7.60
N VAL A 78 6.54 -6.64 8.45
CA VAL A 78 7.48 -6.92 9.54
C VAL A 78 8.40 -8.04 9.05
N CYS A 79 9.59 -7.70 8.53
CA CYS A 79 10.51 -8.67 7.97
C CYS A 79 11.10 -9.54 9.09
N ARG A 80 10.85 -10.85 9.06
CA ARG A 80 11.34 -11.80 10.08
C ARG A 80 12.51 -12.65 9.61
N ASP A 81 12.89 -12.52 8.34
CA ASP A 81 13.98 -13.25 7.72
C ASP A 81 14.68 -12.37 6.68
N PRO A 82 15.92 -11.90 6.94
CA PRO A 82 16.60 -10.96 6.05
C PRO A 82 17.02 -11.56 4.71
N ARG A 83 16.85 -12.87 4.51
CA ARG A 83 16.99 -13.51 3.18
C ARG A 83 15.89 -13.05 2.22
N TRP A 84 14.81 -12.47 2.74
CA TRP A 84 13.74 -11.92 1.92
C TRP A 84 14.21 -10.72 1.11
N GLY A 85 14.10 -10.83 -0.21
CA GLY A 85 14.56 -9.81 -1.16
C GLY A 85 13.89 -8.44 -1.00
N ARG A 86 12.81 -8.33 -0.22
CA ARG A 86 12.12 -7.06 0.09
C ARG A 86 12.31 -6.62 1.54
N CYS A 87 13.26 -7.20 2.27
CA CYS A 87 13.49 -6.85 3.67
C CYS A 87 13.87 -5.37 3.84
N TYR A 88 14.50 -4.74 2.84
CA TYR A 88 14.77 -3.30 2.84
C TYR A 88 13.52 -2.41 2.78
N GLU A 89 12.38 -2.95 2.32
CA GLU A 89 11.08 -2.28 2.32
C GLU A 89 10.36 -2.40 3.67
N SER A 90 10.86 -3.23 4.60
CA SER A 90 10.37 -3.29 5.98
C SER A 90 11.11 -2.26 6.83
N TYR A 91 10.39 -1.53 7.70
CA TYR A 91 11.03 -0.61 8.63
C TYR A 91 11.81 -1.34 9.73
N SER A 92 11.34 -2.51 10.16
CA SER A 92 12.00 -3.29 11.21
C SER A 92 11.44 -4.71 11.30
N GLU A 93 12.21 -5.59 11.93
CA GLU A 93 11.71 -6.88 12.42
C GLU A 93 10.83 -6.74 13.68
N ASP A 94 10.93 -5.63 14.41
CA ASP A 94 10.06 -5.31 15.54
C ASP A 94 8.81 -4.56 15.07
N HIS A 95 7.64 -5.16 15.31
CA HIS A 95 6.36 -4.62 14.89
C HIS A 95 6.07 -3.24 15.50
N LYS A 96 6.61 -2.92 16.69
CA LYS A 96 6.38 -1.61 17.34
C LYS A 96 6.99 -0.47 16.53
N ILE A 97 8.19 -0.68 15.99
CA ILE A 97 8.83 0.33 15.12
C ILE A 97 8.03 0.47 13.82
N VAL A 98 7.55 -0.64 13.24
CA VAL A 98 6.71 -0.58 12.04
C VAL A 98 5.41 0.19 12.31
N GLN A 99 4.80 0.02 13.49
CA GLN A 99 3.63 0.79 13.94
C GLN A 99 3.94 2.29 14.04
N GLU A 100 5.05 2.68 14.67
CA GLU A 100 5.48 4.09 14.76
C GLU A 100 5.66 4.71 13.37
N MET A 101 6.25 3.98 12.42
CA MET A 101 6.49 4.46 11.05
C MET A 101 5.22 4.58 10.19
N THR A 102 4.05 4.13 10.67
CA THR A 102 2.77 4.38 9.98
C THR A 102 2.40 5.88 9.93
N GLU A 103 3.14 6.76 10.62
CA GLU A 103 3.06 8.23 10.46
C GLU A 103 3.32 8.73 9.01
N ILE A 104 3.90 7.90 8.14
CA ILE A 104 3.96 8.21 6.71
C ILE A 104 2.55 8.36 6.08
N VAL A 105 1.53 7.66 6.60
CA VAL A 105 0.15 7.70 6.07
C VAL A 105 -0.44 9.11 6.15
N PRO A 106 -0.52 9.78 7.32
CA PRO A 106 -0.96 11.18 7.39
C PRO A 106 0.03 12.15 6.71
N GLY A 107 1.32 11.80 6.59
CA GLY A 107 2.25 12.53 5.72
C GLY A 107 1.74 12.60 4.27
N LEU A 108 1.45 11.43 3.69
CA LEU A 108 0.98 11.26 2.32
C LEU A 108 -0.43 11.83 2.09
N GLN A 109 -1.35 11.55 3.01
CA GLN A 109 -2.78 11.84 2.86
C GLN A 109 -3.22 13.16 3.50
N GLY A 110 -2.46 13.69 4.45
CA GLY A 110 -2.93 14.74 5.37
C GLY A 110 -3.54 14.18 6.65
N ASP A 111 -3.67 15.05 7.66
CA ASP A 111 -4.27 14.67 8.95
C ASP A 111 -5.76 14.48 8.84
N ILE A 112 -6.22 13.37 9.41
CA ILE A 112 -7.64 13.11 9.55
C ILE A 112 -8.25 14.11 10.57
N PRO A 113 -9.38 14.76 10.26
CA PRO A 113 -10.07 15.63 11.22
C PRO A 113 -10.46 14.86 12.48
N ALA A 114 -10.37 15.50 13.65
CA ALA A 114 -10.58 14.88 14.96
C ALA A 114 -11.92 14.12 15.10
N ASP A 115 -12.98 14.63 14.48
CA ASP A 115 -14.34 14.06 14.56
C ASP A 115 -14.64 13.02 13.46
N SER A 116 -13.63 12.61 12.69
CA SER A 116 -13.82 11.65 11.60
C SER A 116 -14.05 10.23 12.11
N LEU A 117 -14.91 9.50 11.41
CA LEU A 117 -15.13 8.09 11.67
C LEU A 117 -13.86 7.28 11.34
N LYS A 118 -13.35 6.52 12.30
CA LYS A 118 -12.21 5.61 12.11
C LYS A 118 -12.52 4.55 11.05
N GLY A 119 -11.51 4.18 10.27
CA GLY A 119 -11.62 3.17 9.21
C GLY A 119 -12.26 3.66 7.91
N VAL A 120 -12.56 4.96 7.81
CA VAL A 120 -12.95 5.61 6.55
C VAL A 120 -11.72 6.21 5.86
N PRO A 121 -11.51 5.95 4.55
CA PRO A 121 -10.48 6.57 3.73
C PRO A 121 -10.47 8.10 3.80
N PHE A 122 -9.28 8.67 3.91
CA PHE A 122 -9.10 10.11 3.96
C PHE A 122 -7.98 10.58 3.02
N VAL A 123 -8.22 11.69 2.31
CA VAL A 123 -7.19 12.46 1.58
C VAL A 123 -7.51 13.96 1.71
N GLY A 124 -6.68 14.69 2.44
CA GLY A 124 -6.83 16.09 2.84
C GLY A 124 -6.57 17.13 1.74
N GLY A 125 -6.91 16.82 0.48
CA GLY A 125 -6.93 17.79 -0.62
C GLY A 125 -5.97 17.49 -1.78
N LYS A 126 -5.90 18.43 -2.74
CA LYS A 126 -5.27 18.22 -4.05
C LYS A 126 -3.74 18.07 -4.03
N LYS A 127 -3.08 18.55 -2.97
CA LYS A 127 -1.63 18.39 -2.75
C LYS A 127 -1.26 17.09 -2.04
N LYS A 128 -2.25 16.29 -1.65
CA LYS A 128 -2.08 15.01 -0.96
C LYS A 128 -2.42 13.85 -1.89
N VAL A 129 -1.90 12.67 -1.61
CA VAL A 129 -2.14 11.46 -2.41
C VAL A 129 -2.83 10.41 -1.55
N ALA A 130 -3.64 9.55 -2.16
CA ALA A 130 -4.12 8.36 -1.49
C ALA A 130 -2.93 7.44 -1.16
N ALA A 131 -2.90 6.90 0.06
CA ALA A 131 -1.89 5.95 0.49
C ALA A 131 -2.41 4.51 0.41
N CYS A 132 -1.49 3.55 0.35
CA CYS A 132 -1.75 2.13 0.28
C CYS A 132 -0.87 1.36 1.25
N VAL A 133 -1.44 0.82 2.32
CA VAL A 133 -0.68 -0.07 3.19
C VAL A 133 -0.59 -1.47 2.58
N LYS A 134 0.63 -2.00 2.51
CA LYS A 134 0.90 -3.27 1.83
C LYS A 134 1.95 -4.13 2.55
N HIS A 135 1.94 -5.45 2.41
CA HIS A 135 0.96 -6.28 1.69
C HIS A 135 0.18 -7.15 2.67
N PHE A 136 -1.13 -6.99 2.71
CA PHE A 136 -2.01 -7.62 3.69
C PHE A 136 -2.10 -9.13 3.44
N VAL A 137 -1.67 -10.00 4.35
CA VAL A 137 -0.90 -9.74 5.57
C VAL A 137 0.12 -10.88 5.74
N GLY A 138 1.19 -10.65 6.49
CA GLY A 138 2.21 -11.66 6.77
C GLY A 138 3.24 -11.84 5.64
N ASP A 139 3.34 -10.89 4.72
CA ASP A 139 4.33 -10.86 3.65
C ASP A 139 5.78 -10.96 4.17
N GLY A 140 6.11 -10.29 5.27
CA GLY A 140 7.43 -10.36 5.90
C GLY A 140 7.72 -11.65 6.71
N GLY A 141 6.76 -12.56 6.82
CA GLY A 141 6.84 -13.79 7.63
C GLY A 141 6.98 -15.09 6.82
N THR A 142 7.31 -15.00 5.53
CA THR A 142 7.38 -16.19 4.66
C THR A 142 8.52 -17.13 5.05
N THR A 143 8.27 -18.43 4.87
CA THR A 143 9.23 -19.48 5.22
C THR A 143 10.56 -19.28 4.49
N LYS A 144 11.66 -19.23 5.25
CA LYS A 144 13.03 -18.98 4.75
C LYS A 144 13.21 -17.65 4.00
N GLY A 145 12.30 -16.69 4.20
CA GLY A 145 12.32 -15.41 3.49
C GLY A 145 12.06 -15.54 1.99
N ILE A 146 11.46 -16.63 1.50
CA ILE A 146 11.19 -16.77 0.07
C ILE A 146 10.02 -15.83 -0.31
N ASN A 147 10.23 -14.99 -1.32
CA ASN A 147 9.21 -14.05 -1.77
C ASN A 147 7.93 -14.77 -2.23
N GLU A 148 6.75 -14.21 -1.91
CA GLU A 148 5.42 -14.73 -2.30
C GLU A 148 5.08 -16.15 -1.78
N ASN A 149 5.91 -16.68 -0.89
CA ASN A 149 5.78 -18.03 -0.36
C ASN A 149 4.75 -18.12 0.78
N ASN A 150 4.75 -19.23 1.50
CA ASN A 150 3.85 -19.49 2.61
C ASN A 150 4.44 -18.95 3.93
N ALA A 151 3.69 -18.10 4.63
CA ALA A 151 3.93 -17.74 6.01
C ALA A 151 3.27 -18.79 6.93
N VAL A 152 4.09 -19.55 7.64
CA VAL A 152 3.63 -20.61 8.56
C VAL A 152 3.73 -20.09 9.99
N ILE A 153 2.60 -19.63 10.51
CA ILE A 153 2.49 -19.01 11.83
C ILE A 153 1.06 -19.19 12.35
N ASP A 154 0.91 -19.38 13.65
CA ASP A 154 -0.41 -19.46 14.26
C ASP A 154 -1.15 -18.11 14.21
N ARG A 155 -2.45 -18.13 14.50
CA ARG A 155 -3.28 -16.92 14.45
C ARG A 155 -2.80 -15.87 15.44
N HIS A 156 -2.34 -16.29 16.62
CA HIS A 156 -1.82 -15.37 17.63
C HIS A 156 -0.57 -14.64 17.10
N GLY A 157 0.40 -15.36 16.54
CA GLY A 157 1.60 -14.77 15.96
C GLY A 157 1.29 -13.84 14.77
N LEU A 158 0.36 -14.24 13.88
CA LEU A 158 -0.07 -13.39 12.78
C LEU A 158 -0.65 -12.06 13.29
N LEU A 159 -1.54 -12.12 14.28
CA LEU A 159 -2.24 -10.95 14.81
C LEU A 159 -1.38 -10.09 15.74
N SER A 160 -0.40 -10.67 16.41
CA SER A 160 0.51 -9.93 17.31
C SER A 160 1.69 -9.29 16.57
N ILE A 161 2.19 -9.91 15.49
CA ILE A 161 3.38 -9.42 14.77
C ILE A 161 3.00 -8.68 13.49
N HIS A 162 2.17 -9.28 12.62
CA HIS A 162 1.98 -8.78 11.26
C HIS A 162 0.74 -7.90 11.07
N MET A 163 -0.20 -7.91 12.02
CA MET A 163 -1.45 -7.15 11.97
C MET A 163 -1.42 -5.74 12.61
N PRO A 164 -0.65 -5.44 13.67
CA PRO A 164 -0.83 -4.20 14.43
C PRO A 164 -0.76 -2.91 13.58
N ALA A 165 0.21 -2.83 12.67
CA ALA A 165 0.37 -1.65 11.82
C ALA A 165 -0.79 -1.42 10.83
N TYR A 166 -1.57 -2.46 10.48
CA TYR A 166 -2.80 -2.29 9.71
C TYR A 166 -3.87 -1.58 10.52
N SER A 167 -4.06 -1.97 11.78
CA SER A 167 -5.01 -1.32 12.68
C SER A 167 -4.69 0.18 12.82
N ASP A 168 -3.42 0.50 13.08
CA ASP A 168 -2.97 1.89 13.24
C ASP A 168 -3.20 2.71 11.96
N SER A 169 -2.87 2.12 10.80
CA SER A 169 -3.06 2.80 9.52
C SER A 169 -4.54 3.02 9.15
N ILE A 170 -5.42 2.08 9.51
CA ILE A 170 -6.88 2.21 9.33
C ILE A 170 -7.44 3.31 10.23
N ILE A 171 -6.95 3.41 11.48
CA ILE A 171 -7.32 4.50 12.39
C ILE A 171 -6.84 5.86 11.84
N LYS A 172 -5.67 5.89 11.19
CA LYS A 172 -5.12 7.07 10.49
C LYS A 172 -5.80 7.37 9.14
N GLY A 173 -6.82 6.60 8.76
CA GLY A 173 -7.63 6.85 7.56
C GLY A 173 -6.95 6.45 6.24
N VAL A 174 -6.06 5.44 6.24
CA VAL A 174 -5.45 4.94 5.00
C VAL A 174 -6.51 4.65 3.93
N SER A 175 -6.25 5.06 2.69
CA SER A 175 -7.25 4.98 1.63
C SER A 175 -7.41 3.59 1.03
N THR A 176 -6.32 2.83 0.91
CA THR A 176 -6.34 1.50 0.32
C THR A 176 -5.45 0.52 1.08
N VAL A 177 -5.74 -0.77 0.88
CA VAL A 177 -4.93 -1.89 1.38
C VAL A 177 -4.66 -2.82 0.20
N MET A 178 -3.39 -3.15 -0.04
CA MET A 178 -3.00 -4.10 -1.10
C MET A 178 -2.78 -5.48 -0.49
N VAL A 179 -3.35 -6.52 -1.11
CA VAL A 179 -3.27 -7.90 -0.61
C VAL A 179 -1.94 -8.54 -1.02
N SER A 180 -1.36 -9.34 -0.13
CA SER A 180 -0.11 -10.06 -0.37
C SER A 180 -0.28 -11.20 -1.37
N TYR A 181 0.77 -11.47 -2.14
CA TYR A 181 0.89 -12.71 -2.93
C TYR A 181 1.13 -13.96 -2.08
N SER A 182 1.62 -13.77 -0.85
CA SER A 182 1.90 -14.86 0.08
C SER A 182 0.66 -15.68 0.41
N SER A 183 0.91 -16.87 0.95
CA SER A 183 -0.11 -17.65 1.64
C SER A 183 0.06 -17.52 3.15
N TRP A 184 -1.01 -17.70 3.91
CA TRP A 184 -0.97 -17.93 5.35
C TRP A 184 -1.44 -19.37 5.62
N ASN A 185 -0.58 -20.18 6.23
CA ASN A 185 -0.85 -21.60 6.52
C ASN A 185 -1.43 -22.39 5.31
N GLY A 186 -0.91 -22.11 4.11
CA GLY A 186 -1.30 -22.77 2.86
C GLY A 186 -2.40 -22.05 2.08
N GLU A 187 -3.18 -21.18 2.72
CA GLU A 187 -4.26 -20.44 2.05
C GLU A 187 -3.75 -19.14 1.43
N LYS A 188 -4.02 -18.91 0.14
CA LYS A 188 -3.59 -17.70 -0.56
C LYS A 188 -4.30 -16.46 0.00
N MET A 189 -3.56 -15.41 0.33
CA MET A 189 -4.13 -14.17 0.89
C MET A 189 -5.17 -13.53 -0.04
N HIS A 190 -4.98 -13.63 -1.36
CA HIS A 190 -5.94 -13.16 -2.36
C HIS A 190 -7.27 -13.94 -2.39
N ALA A 191 -7.31 -15.18 -1.88
CA ALA A 191 -8.50 -16.01 -1.76
C ALA A 191 -9.03 -16.09 -0.31
N ASN A 192 -8.29 -15.54 0.66
CA ASN A 192 -8.59 -15.66 2.08
C ASN A 192 -9.72 -14.71 2.48
N ARG A 193 -10.96 -15.17 2.33
CA ARG A 193 -12.17 -14.40 2.68
C ARG A 193 -12.22 -14.06 4.17
N ASP A 194 -11.73 -14.95 5.03
CA ASP A 194 -11.77 -14.77 6.48
C ASP A 194 -10.91 -13.60 6.94
N LEU A 195 -9.72 -13.43 6.38
CA LEU A 195 -8.86 -12.30 6.68
C LEU A 195 -9.28 -11.03 5.90
N VAL A 196 -9.59 -11.13 4.62
CA VAL A 196 -9.90 -9.94 3.79
C VAL A 196 -11.27 -9.36 4.10
N THR A 197 -12.30 -10.21 4.24
CA THR A 197 -13.66 -9.75 4.57
C THR A 197 -13.88 -9.80 6.07
N GLY A 198 -13.73 -10.98 6.69
CA GLY A 198 -14.07 -11.17 8.10
C GLY A 198 -13.21 -10.35 9.06
N PHE A 199 -11.90 -10.21 8.78
CA PHE A 199 -11.01 -9.44 9.64
C PHE A 199 -10.88 -7.98 9.18
N LEU A 200 -10.35 -7.73 7.99
CA LEU A 200 -10.05 -6.37 7.54
C LEU A 200 -11.31 -5.49 7.41
N LYS A 201 -12.35 -5.97 6.72
CA LYS A 201 -13.59 -5.19 6.53
C LYS A 201 -14.51 -5.25 7.74
N ASP A 202 -14.75 -6.44 8.28
CA ASP A 202 -15.79 -6.61 9.30
C ASP A 202 -15.26 -6.37 10.72
N THR A 203 -14.05 -6.81 11.05
CA THR A 203 -13.47 -6.62 12.40
C THR A 203 -12.77 -5.26 12.54
N LEU A 204 -11.83 -4.92 11.66
CA LEU A 204 -11.13 -3.62 11.67
C LEU A 204 -11.99 -2.48 11.09
N ARG A 205 -13.19 -2.78 10.60
CA ARG A 205 -14.15 -1.82 10.05
C ARG A 205 -13.59 -0.99 8.89
N PHE A 206 -12.65 -1.53 8.12
CA PHE A 206 -12.10 -0.84 6.96
C PHE A 206 -13.19 -0.66 5.88
N LYS A 207 -13.60 0.59 5.66
CA LYS A 207 -14.65 0.96 4.70
C LYS A 207 -14.03 1.34 3.38
N VAL A 208 -14.17 0.52 2.35
CA VAL A 208 -13.83 0.95 0.99
C VAL A 208 -15.12 1.26 0.25
N ASN A 209 -15.36 2.53 -0.06
CA ASN A 209 -16.54 2.97 -0.84
C ASN A 209 -16.40 2.69 -2.34
N VAL A 210 -15.28 2.11 -2.75
CA VAL A 210 -14.97 1.72 -4.13
C VAL A 210 -14.33 0.33 -4.05
N PRO A 211 -14.53 -0.59 -5.00
CA PRO A 211 -13.79 -1.86 -5.02
C PRO A 211 -12.32 -1.63 -5.39
N LEU A 212 -11.55 -0.97 -4.51
CA LEU A 212 -10.09 -0.88 -4.54
C LEU A 212 -9.51 -1.71 -3.39
N LEU A 213 -9.92 -2.97 -3.30
CA LEU A 213 -8.93 -4.00 -3.00
C LEU A 213 -8.19 -4.19 -4.31
N PHE A 214 -7.00 -3.59 -4.44
CA PHE A 214 -6.09 -3.96 -5.52
C PHE A 214 -5.66 -5.40 -5.24
N THR A 215 -6.44 -6.35 -5.72
CA THR A 215 -5.93 -7.68 -6.03
C THR A 215 -5.09 -7.48 -7.28
N CYS A 216 -3.78 -7.55 -7.12
CA CYS A 216 -2.89 -7.74 -8.27
C CYS A 216 -3.01 -9.19 -8.75
N LEU A 217 -4.24 -9.66 -9.02
CA LEU A 217 -4.43 -10.91 -9.75
C LEU A 217 -4.08 -10.58 -11.20
N LEU A 218 -2.89 -11.03 -11.63
CA LEU A 218 -2.52 -11.21 -13.04
C LEU A 218 -2.46 -9.93 -13.91
N LEU A 219 -1.68 -8.93 -13.52
CA LEU A 219 -1.20 -7.91 -14.48
C LEU A 219 0.27 -8.09 -14.91
N PHE A 220 1.05 -8.94 -14.23
CA PHE A 220 2.48 -9.14 -14.56
C PHE A 220 2.82 -10.42 -15.34
N SER A 221 1.95 -11.46 -15.35
CA SER A 221 2.29 -12.76 -15.98
C SER A 221 1.76 -12.95 -17.41
N LEU A 222 1.21 -11.93 -18.06
CA LEU A 222 0.64 -12.03 -19.42
C LEU A 222 1.13 -10.95 -20.40
N LEU A 223 2.17 -10.19 -20.06
CA LEU A 223 2.71 -9.10 -20.88
C LEU A 223 4.19 -9.29 -21.26
N LEU A 224 4.54 -10.52 -21.66
CA LEU A 224 5.66 -10.72 -22.59
C LEU A 224 5.13 -11.54 -23.77
N ASN A 225 4.53 -10.83 -24.73
CA ASN A 225 4.43 -11.33 -26.09
C ASN A 225 4.77 -10.19 -27.07
N ASN A 226 5.57 -10.55 -28.08
CA ASN A 226 6.52 -9.76 -28.89
C ASN A 226 6.07 -8.46 -29.60
N ASN A 227 4.95 -7.81 -29.28
CA ASN A 227 4.43 -6.71 -30.12
C ASN A 227 3.97 -5.42 -29.39
N ASN A 228 4.37 -5.15 -28.15
CA ASN A 228 4.27 -3.81 -27.50
C ASN A 228 2.99 -3.00 -27.81
N GLN A 229 1.81 -3.60 -27.67
CA GLN A 229 0.52 -2.91 -27.81
C GLN A 229 -0.45 -3.41 -26.73
N ILE A 230 -0.93 -2.49 -25.88
CA ILE A 230 -1.95 -2.75 -24.86
C ILE A 230 -3.32 -2.52 -25.50
N ARG A 231 -4.14 -3.58 -25.65
CA ARG A 231 -5.56 -3.49 -26.02
C ARG A 231 -6.43 -3.88 -24.83
N TRP A 232 -7.22 -2.93 -24.34
CA TRP A 232 -8.32 -3.19 -23.42
C TRP A 232 -9.57 -3.51 -24.25
N THR A 233 -10.13 -4.71 -24.11
CA THR A 233 -11.49 -5.00 -24.58
C THR A 233 -12.33 -5.44 -23.39
N LEU A 234 -13.21 -4.55 -22.94
CA LEU A 234 -14.38 -4.92 -22.14
C LEU A 234 -15.34 -5.66 -23.08
N LYS A 235 -15.65 -6.93 -22.80
CA LYS A 235 -16.84 -7.56 -23.36
C LYS A 235 -17.98 -7.43 -22.34
N SER A 236 -19.10 -6.95 -22.88
CA SER A 236 -20.44 -6.76 -22.30
C SER A 236 -20.91 -7.90 -21.41
#